data_AF-A0A2N0B9H6-F1
#
_entry.id   AF-A0A2N0B9H6-F1
#
_cell.length_a   1.000
_cell.length_b   1.000
_cell.length_c   1.000
_cell.angle_alpha   90.00
_cell.angle_beta   90.00
_cell.angle_gamma   90.00
#
_symmetry.space_group_name_H-M   'P 1'
#
loop_
_entity.id
_entity.type
_entity.pdbx_description
1 polymer ?
#
loop_
_entity_poly.entity_id
_entity_poly.type
_entity_poly.pdbx_seq_one_letter_code
_entity_poly.pdbx_strand_id
1 'polypeptide(L)'
;MKIYSGAISAKNKELPPLFVTRNGFKRRILLQEPKKAVELSVANGLERNVLLISYTLLLDYTGDSNIAESSYLQFSVRFQDTLNKNTWFFLSNRIETFLREADRTKVDFDFQYESEF
;
A
#
# COMPACT_ATOMS: atom_id res chain seq x y z
N MET A 1 7.02 -7.29 14.64
CA MET A 1 6.39 -6.13 13.96
C MET A 1 7.34 -5.58 12.90
N LYS A 2 6.86 -5.25 11.69
CA LYS A 2 7.66 -4.54 10.68
C LYS A 2 7.33 -3.03 10.73
N ILE A 3 8.33 -2.20 10.52
CA ILE A 3 8.19 -0.74 10.38
C ILE A 3 8.70 -0.39 9.00
N TYR A 4 7.82 0.14 8.16
CA TYR A 4 8.19 0.69 6.85
C TYR A 4 8.51 2.16 7.01
N SER A 5 9.48 2.65 6.24
CA SER A 5 9.87 4.05 6.26
C SER A 5 10.41 4.48 4.91
N GLY A 6 10.17 5.73 4.55
CA GLY A 6 10.73 6.30 3.34
C GLY A 6 10.81 7.81 3.39
N ALA A 7 11.36 8.38 2.32
CA ALA A 7 11.43 9.82 2.14
C ALA A 7 10.90 10.19 0.76
N ILE A 8 9.93 11.10 0.71
CA ILE A 8 9.48 11.71 -0.54
C ILE A 8 10.23 13.04 -0.64
N SER A 9 11.38 13.03 -1.31
CA SER A 9 12.12 14.27 -1.58
C SER A 9 11.63 14.86 -2.88
N ALA A 10 11.23 16.14 -2.88
CA ALA A 10 10.93 16.90 -4.10
C ALA A 10 12.09 16.93 -5.12
N LYS A 11 13.32 16.59 -4.69
CA LYS A 11 14.51 16.51 -5.55
C LYS A 11 14.72 15.14 -6.21
N ASN A 12 14.15 14.06 -5.65
CA ASN A 12 14.28 12.71 -6.21
C ASN A 12 13.04 12.40 -7.04
N LYS A 13 13.06 12.82 -8.30
CA LYS A 13 11.94 12.65 -9.24
C LYS A 13 11.68 11.21 -9.68
N GLU A 14 12.61 10.28 -9.46
CA GLU A 14 12.51 8.95 -10.06
C GLU A 14 11.95 7.89 -9.11
N LEU A 15 12.53 7.67 -7.91
CA LEU A 15 12.05 6.65 -6.97
C LEU A 15 12.42 7.00 -5.51
N PRO A 16 11.46 7.18 -4.58
CA PRO A 16 11.78 7.46 -3.19
C PRO A 16 12.45 6.24 -2.51
N PRO A 17 13.47 6.43 -1.67
CA PRO A 17 14.08 5.33 -0.93
C PRO A 17 13.09 4.74 0.08
N LEU A 18 12.90 3.42 0.02
CA LEU A 18 12.01 2.66 0.88
C LEU A 18 12.81 1.65 1.72
N PHE A 19 12.48 1.56 3.00
CA PHE A 19 13.11 0.62 3.94
C PHE A 19 12.07 -0.11 4.78
N VAL A 20 12.42 -1.31 5.23
CA VAL A 20 11.70 -2.04 6.26
C VAL A 20 12.65 -2.42 7.40
N THR A 21 12.20 -2.20 8.62
CA THR A 21 12.87 -2.63 9.85
C THR A 21 12.06 -3.73 10.52
N ARG A 22 12.70 -4.86 10.83
CA ARG A 22 12.09 -5.98 11.58
C ARG A 22 13.12 -6.53 12.56
N ASN A 23 12.74 -6.66 13.83
CA ASN A 23 13.60 -7.21 14.89
C ASN A 23 14.98 -6.52 14.98
N GLY A 24 15.01 -5.20 14.81
CA GLY A 24 16.25 -4.41 14.81
C GLY A 24 17.03 -4.39 13.49
N PHE A 25 16.70 -5.26 12.52
CA PHE A 25 17.34 -5.30 11.22
C PHE A 25 16.63 -4.43 10.21
N LYS A 26 17.35 -3.49 9.58
CA LYS A 26 16.84 -2.60 8.52
C LYS A 26 17.36 -3.04 7.16
N ARG A 27 16.47 -3.19 6.17
CA ARG A 27 16.83 -3.44 4.77
C ARG A 27 16.13 -2.46 3.84
N ARG A 28 16.76 -2.19 2.70
CA ARG A 28 16.15 -1.43 1.59
C ARG A 28 15.18 -2.33 0.83
N ILE A 29 14.06 -1.77 0.38
CA ILE A 29 13.11 -2.43 -0.51
C ILE A 29 13.14 -1.69 -1.85
N LEU A 30 13.14 -2.44 -2.94
CA LEU A 30 13.00 -1.89 -4.28
C LEU A 30 11.52 -1.65 -4.56
N LEU A 31 11.19 -0.48 -5.09
CA LEU A 31 9.83 -0.19 -5.53
C LEU A 31 9.47 -1.11 -6.68
N GLN A 32 8.29 -1.69 -6.59
CA GLN A 32 7.70 -2.52 -7.64
C GLN A 32 6.51 -1.80 -8.24
N GLU A 33 6.34 -1.97 -9.55
CA GLU A 33 5.30 -1.29 -10.31
C GLU A 33 4.11 -2.22 -10.55
N PRO A 34 2.89 -1.84 -10.11
CA PRO A 34 1.68 -2.58 -10.47
C PRO A 34 1.35 -2.39 -11.94
N LYS A 35 0.67 -3.37 -12.54
CA LYS A 35 0.39 -3.42 -13.99
C LYS A 35 -0.28 -2.16 -14.55
N LYS A 36 -1.11 -1.48 -13.75
CA LYS A 36 -1.92 -0.32 -14.17
C LYS A 36 -1.59 0.97 -13.40
N ALA A 37 -0.37 1.10 -12.87
CA ALA A 37 0.02 2.23 -12.01
C ALA A 37 -0.23 3.61 -12.66
N VAL A 38 0.15 3.77 -13.92
CA VAL A 38 0.05 5.04 -14.66
C VAL A 38 -1.39 5.41 -14.96
N GLU A 39 -2.17 4.45 -15.47
CA GLU A 39 -3.58 4.64 -15.80
C GLU A 39 -4.39 5.04 -14.56
N LEU A 40 -4.17 4.35 -13.43
CA LEU A 40 -4.89 4.63 -12.19
C LEU A 40 -4.43 5.91 -11.50
N SER A 41 -3.16 6.29 -11.63
CA SER A 41 -2.64 7.59 -11.13
C SER A 41 -3.42 8.75 -11.77
N VAL A 42 -3.55 8.71 -13.10
CA VAL A 42 -4.27 9.74 -13.87
C VAL A 42 -5.76 9.72 -13.53
N ALA A 43 -6.38 8.54 -13.50
CA ALA A 43 -7.83 8.42 -13.28
C ALA A 43 -8.28 8.84 -11.87
N ASN A 44 -7.44 8.68 -10.86
CA ASN A 44 -7.81 8.91 -9.45
C ASN A 44 -7.17 10.17 -8.83
N GLY A 45 -6.38 10.93 -9.60
CA GLY A 45 -5.67 12.11 -9.08
C GLY A 45 -4.63 11.80 -8.00
N LEU A 46 -4.15 10.55 -7.96
CA LEU A 46 -3.16 10.08 -6.99
C LEU A 46 -1.75 10.18 -7.57
N GLU A 47 -0.77 10.63 -6.78
CA GLU A 47 0.62 10.62 -7.23
C GLU A 47 1.12 9.19 -7.48
N ARG A 48 1.81 8.97 -8.61
CA ARG A 48 2.38 7.65 -8.97
C ARG A 48 3.22 7.04 -7.85
N ASN A 49 4.00 7.85 -7.13
CA ASN A 49 4.82 7.38 -6.02
C ASN A 49 4.00 6.77 -4.89
N VAL A 50 2.80 7.32 -4.61
CA VAL A 50 1.90 6.79 -3.59
C VAL A 50 1.43 5.40 -4.00
N LEU A 51 1.08 5.20 -5.27
CA LEU A 51 0.66 3.90 -5.80
C LEU A 51 1.80 2.86 -5.77
N LEU A 52 3.00 3.26 -6.20
CA LEU A 52 4.19 2.38 -6.17
C LEU A 52 4.54 1.94 -4.75
N ILE A 53 4.57 2.89 -3.80
CA ILE A 53 4.83 2.58 -2.40
C ILE A 53 3.73 1.65 -1.87
N SER A 54 2.46 1.98 -2.11
CA SER A 54 1.30 1.20 -1.66
C SER A 54 1.36 -0.25 -2.11
N TYR A 55 1.59 -0.46 -3.41
CA TYR A 55 1.76 -1.79 -3.97
C TYR A 55 2.95 -2.54 -3.35
N THR A 56 4.10 -1.88 -3.25
CA THR A 56 5.32 -2.46 -2.70
C THR A 56 5.16 -2.88 -1.23
N LEU A 57 4.46 -2.06 -0.43
CA LEU A 57 4.18 -2.36 0.97
C LEU A 57 3.27 -3.59 1.14
N LEU A 58 2.22 -3.68 0.31
CA LEU A 58 1.32 -4.83 0.30
C LEU A 58 2.08 -6.09 -0.11
N LEU A 59 2.83 -6.02 -1.20
CA LEU A 59 3.61 -7.17 -1.70
C LEU A 59 4.68 -7.63 -0.70
N ASP A 60 5.39 -6.72 -0.03
CA ASP A 60 6.35 -7.09 1.03
C ASP A 60 5.66 -7.73 2.24
N TYR A 61 4.44 -7.27 2.56
CA TYR A 61 3.69 -7.76 3.69
C TYR A 61 3.08 -9.14 3.44
N THR A 62 2.40 -9.32 2.31
CA THR A 62 1.65 -10.53 1.97
C THR A 62 2.49 -11.58 1.26
N GLY A 63 3.50 -11.17 0.49
CA GLY A 63 4.20 -12.04 -0.45
C GLY A 63 3.33 -12.46 -1.66
N ASP A 64 2.15 -11.86 -1.82
CA ASP A 64 1.16 -12.22 -2.85
C ASP A 64 0.86 -11.02 -3.76
N SER A 65 1.23 -11.15 -5.03
CA SER A 65 1.00 -10.14 -6.06
C SER A 65 -0.47 -9.93 -6.40
N ASN A 66 -1.32 -10.95 -6.27
CA ASN A 66 -2.75 -10.84 -6.56
C ASN A 66 -3.45 -9.96 -5.53
N ILE A 67 -3.15 -10.18 -4.24
CA ILE A 67 -3.66 -9.32 -3.17
C ILE A 67 -3.16 -7.89 -3.37
N ALA A 68 -1.86 -7.72 -3.64
CA ALA A 68 -1.27 -6.40 -3.86
C ALA A 68 -1.93 -5.67 -5.05
N GLU A 69 -2.11 -6.32 -6.20
CA GLU A 69 -2.77 -5.75 -7.38
C GLU A 69 -4.24 -5.39 -7.11
N SER A 70 -4.98 -6.22 -6.38
CA SER A 70 -6.39 -5.97 -6.12
C SER A 70 -6.65 -4.85 -5.11
N SER A 71 -5.68 -4.57 -4.23
CA SER A 71 -5.91 -3.74 -3.04
C SER A 71 -5.08 -2.46 -2.99
N TYR A 72 -4.04 -2.31 -3.83
CA TYR A 72 -3.14 -1.14 -3.73
C TYR A 72 -3.85 0.19 -3.94
N LEU A 73 -4.88 0.25 -4.79
CA LEU A 73 -5.61 1.50 -5.05
C LEU A 73 -6.35 1.96 -3.79
N GLN A 74 -7.17 1.10 -3.17
CA GLN A 74 -7.87 1.45 -1.94
C GLN A 74 -6.91 1.71 -0.77
N PHE A 75 -5.82 0.93 -0.69
CA PHE A 75 -4.78 1.13 0.31
C PHE A 75 -4.09 2.50 0.13
N SER A 76 -3.87 2.92 -1.11
CA SER A 76 -3.16 4.17 -1.42
C SER A 76 -3.88 5.42 -0.93
N VAL A 77 -5.22 5.42 -0.96
CA VAL A 77 -6.04 6.51 -0.41
C VAL A 77 -5.79 6.64 1.09
N ARG A 78 -5.81 5.53 1.84
CA ARG A 78 -5.50 5.53 3.28
C ARG A 78 -4.04 5.84 3.59
N PHE A 79 -3.14 5.39 2.72
CA PHE A 79 -1.71 5.60 2.88
C PHE A 79 -1.34 7.07 2.67
N GLN A 80 -2.01 7.76 1.75
CA GLN A 80 -1.80 9.18 1.46
C GLN A 80 -1.93 10.06 2.71
N ASP A 81 -2.89 9.77 3.59
CA ASP A 81 -3.05 10.48 4.87
C ASP A 81 -1.83 10.36 5.80
N THR A 82 -1.01 9.32 5.61
CA THR A 82 0.20 9.06 6.40
C THR A 82 1.46 9.73 5.82
N LEU A 83 1.40 10.24 4.59
CA LEU A 83 2.55 10.79 3.85
C LEU A 83 2.90 12.26 4.19
N ASN A 84 2.65 12.70 5.43
CA ASN A 84 2.96 14.09 5.80
C ASN A 84 4.47 14.35 5.95
N LYS A 85 4.98 15.31 5.15
CA LYS A 85 6.28 16.01 5.21
C LYS A 85 7.55 15.16 5.11
N ASN A 86 8.18 15.15 3.93
CA ASN A 86 9.55 14.72 3.58
C ASN A 86 9.98 13.28 3.95
N THR A 87 9.49 12.73 5.05
CA THR A 87 9.79 11.42 5.61
C THR A 87 8.54 10.85 6.24
N TRP A 88 8.33 9.55 6.12
CA TRP A 88 7.15 8.88 6.66
C TRP A 88 7.54 7.54 7.31
N PHE A 89 6.70 7.08 8.23
CA PHE A 89 6.78 5.77 8.86
C PHE A 89 5.40 5.10 8.82
N PHE A 90 5.38 3.79 8.57
CA PHE A 90 4.15 3.01 8.46
C PHE A 90 4.32 1.67 9.16
N LEU A 91 3.43 1.37 10.11
CA LEU A 91 3.48 0.13 10.89
C LEU A 91 2.75 -1.00 10.18
N SER A 92 3.31 -2.21 10.20
CA SER A 92 2.72 -3.36 9.51
C SER A 92 1.35 -3.79 10.03
N ASN A 93 1.03 -3.51 11.29
CA ASN A 93 -0.30 -3.77 11.84
C ASN A 93 -1.39 -2.94 11.14
N ARG A 94 -1.07 -1.75 10.62
CA ARG A 94 -2.03 -0.95 9.83
C ARG A 94 -2.35 -1.59 8.48
N ILE A 95 -1.41 -2.36 7.91
CA ILE A 95 -1.67 -3.19 6.72
C ILE A 95 -2.60 -4.34 7.08
N GLU A 96 -2.33 -5.01 8.21
CA GLU A 96 -3.18 -6.09 8.69
C GLU A 96 -4.62 -5.65 8.95
N THR A 97 -4.81 -4.50 9.62
CA THR A 97 -6.13 -3.90 9.84
C THR A 97 -6.85 -3.60 8.52
N PHE A 98 -6.14 -3.01 7.56
CA PHE A 98 -6.71 -2.73 6.24
C PHE A 98 -7.18 -3.99 5.51
N LEU A 99 -6.36 -5.05 5.48
CA LEU A 99 -6.71 -6.31 4.82
C LEU A 99 -7.91 -6.98 5.50
N ARG A 100 -7.94 -7.03 6.84
CA ARG A 100 -9.07 -7.60 7.60
C ARG A 100 -10.37 -6.84 7.37
N GLU A 101 -10.32 -5.51 7.26
CA GLU A 101 -11.50 -4.70 6.95
C GLU A 101 -12.00 -4.94 5.53
N ALA A 102 -11.09 -5.03 4.55
CA ALA A 102 -11.45 -5.36 3.18
C ALA A 102 -12.09 -6.75 3.05
N ASP A 103 -11.58 -7.74 3.79
CA ASP A 103 -12.17 -9.09 3.82
C ASP A 103 -13.56 -9.09 4.47
N ARG A 104 -13.76 -8.33 5.56
CA ARG A 104 -15.09 -8.19 6.20
C ARG A 104 -16.11 -7.55 5.27
N THR A 105 -15.73 -6.48 4.56
CA THR A 105 -16.64 -5.84 3.60
C THR A 105 -17.03 -6.77 2.45
N LYS A 106 -16.12 -7.66 2.01
CA LYS A 106 -16.45 -8.69 1.01
C LYS A 106 -17.42 -9.72 1.57
N VAL A 107 -17.15 -10.25 2.77
CA VAL A 107 -18.02 -11.23 3.43
C VAL A 107 -19.41 -10.65 3.68
N ASP A 108 -19.51 -9.42 4.18
CA ASP A 108 -20.79 -8.75 4.42
C ASP A 108 -21.58 -8.55 3.11
N PHE A 109 -20.90 -8.26 1.99
CA PHE A 109 -21.52 -8.15 0.68
C PHE A 109 -22.02 -9.49 0.15
N ASP A 110 -21.21 -10.56 0.30
CA ASP A 110 -21.58 -11.91 -0.13
C ASP A 110 -22.78 -12.45 0.68
N PHE A 111 -22.81 -12.21 2.00
CA PHE A 111 -23.97 -12.58 2.84
C PHE A 111 -25.24 -11.80 2.50
N GLN A 112 -25.13 -10.52 2.13
CA GLN A 112 -26.30 -9.75 1.68
C GLN A 112 -26.87 -10.28 0.37
N TYR A 113 -26.03 -10.76 -0.55
CA TYR A 113 -26.47 -11.35 -1.81
C TYR A 113 -27.06 -12.76 -1.65
N GLU A 114 -26.51 -13.59 -0.76
CA GLU A 114 -27.06 -14.93 -0.48
C GLU A 114 -28.40 -14.88 0.29
N SER A 115 -28.70 -13.77 0.98
CA SER A 115 -29.96 -13.57 1.70
C SER A 115 -31.13 -13.10 0.81
N GLU A 116 -30.88 -12.73 -0.45
CA GLU A 116 -31.90 -12.24 -1.38
C GLU A 116 -32.44 -13.34 -2.34
N PHE A 117 -32.18 -14.62 -2.06
CA PHE A 117 -32.70 -15.78 -2.81
C PHE A 117 -33.54 -16.73 -1.96
#